data_AF-A0A962YCM7-F1
#
_entry.id   AF-A0A962YCM7-F1
#
_cell.length_a   1.000
_cell.length_b   1.000
_cell.length_c   1.000
_cell.angle_alpha   90.00
_cell.angle_beta   90.00
_cell.angle_gamma   90.00
#
_symmetry.space_group_name_H-M   'P 1'
#
loop_
_entity.id
_entity.type
_entity.pdbx_description
1 polymer ?
#
loop_
_entity_poly.entity_id
_entity_poly.type
_entity_poly.pdbx_seq_one_letter_code
_entity_poly.pdbx_strand_id
1 'polypeptide(L)'
;QDLLARQPAVIRANQREFAALLDSQSATDTTDIDAGLQQLAHQQGCVIACTGTVDRLCDGRRQFAIAGGDPMLARMVALGCALSALLAAFLAVQDDPLLASAQALLAMKTAGQQAAAQSPGPGTLAVRVLDELYTLTPERLLATQVQA
;
A
#
# COMPACT_ATOMS: atom_id res chain seq x y z
N GLN A 1 10.60 -17.30 -8.84
CA GLN A 1 9.79 -18.20 -7.99
C GLN A 1 10.41 -18.47 -6.61
N ASP A 2 11.65 -18.04 -6.31
CA ASP A 2 12.34 -18.33 -5.04
C ASP A 2 12.05 -17.32 -3.88
N LEU A 3 11.43 -16.16 -4.15
CA LEU A 3 11.19 -15.14 -3.12
C LEU A 3 9.93 -15.38 -2.28
N LEU A 4 8.86 -15.91 -2.87
CA LEU A 4 7.63 -16.22 -2.14
C LEU A 4 7.84 -17.36 -1.13
N ALA A 5 8.70 -18.33 -1.47
CA ALA A 5 9.08 -19.42 -0.58
C ALA A 5 9.85 -18.94 0.68
N ARG A 6 10.36 -17.70 0.69
CA ARG A 6 11.04 -17.10 1.85
C ARG A 6 10.09 -16.50 2.89
N GLN A 7 8.78 -16.68 2.72
CA GLN A 7 7.76 -16.23 3.67
C GLN A 7 7.91 -14.74 4.01
N PRO A 8 7.76 -13.84 3.01
CA PRO A 8 7.81 -12.40 3.29
C PRO A 8 6.71 -12.03 4.29
N ALA A 9 6.95 -11.05 5.15
CA ALA A 9 5.91 -10.55 6.07
C ALA A 9 4.76 -9.86 5.33
N VAL A 10 5.08 -9.20 4.20
CA VAL A 10 4.13 -8.44 3.39
C VAL A 10 4.47 -8.57 1.91
N ILE A 11 3.45 -8.75 1.07
CA ILE A 11 3.53 -8.64 -0.39
C ILE A 11 2.73 -7.40 -0.81
N ARG A 12 3.43 -6.40 -1.34
CA ARG A 12 2.81 -5.20 -1.93
C ARG A 12 2.78 -5.31 -3.45
N ALA A 13 1.61 -5.16 -4.03
CA ALA A 13 1.39 -5.22 -5.47
C ALA A 13 0.46 -4.08 -5.91
N ASN A 14 0.61 -3.59 -7.14
CA ASN A 14 -0.48 -2.83 -7.78
C ASN A 14 -1.56 -3.78 -8.30
N GLN A 15 -2.69 -3.25 -8.79
CA GLN A 15 -3.81 -4.07 -9.28
C GLN A 15 -3.42 -5.10 -10.36
N ARG A 16 -2.53 -4.74 -11.29
CA ARG A 16 -2.10 -5.65 -12.38
C ARG A 16 -1.21 -6.76 -11.84
N GLU A 17 -0.27 -6.41 -10.97
CA GLU A 17 0.62 -7.36 -10.30
C GLU A 17 -0.17 -8.30 -9.39
N PHE A 18 -1.16 -7.78 -8.66
CA PHE A 18 -2.04 -8.56 -7.80
C PHE A 18 -2.88 -9.57 -8.60
N ALA A 19 -3.49 -9.14 -9.70
CA ALA A 19 -4.22 -10.05 -10.60
C ALA A 19 -3.31 -11.16 -11.14
N ALA A 20 -2.12 -10.82 -11.63
CA ALA A 20 -1.17 -11.80 -12.12
C ALA A 20 -0.69 -12.79 -11.03
N LEU A 21 -0.51 -12.32 -9.79
CA LEU A 21 -0.19 -13.18 -8.65
C LEU A 21 -1.34 -14.12 -8.32
N LEU A 22 -2.57 -13.61 -8.31
CA LEU A 22 -3.76 -14.40 -8.01
C LEU A 22 -3.96 -15.52 -9.05
N ASP A 23 -3.88 -15.19 -10.35
CA ASP A 23 -3.99 -16.15 -11.46
C ASP A 23 -2.90 -17.23 -11.40
N SER A 24 -1.68 -16.85 -11.00
CA SER A 24 -0.56 -17.80 -10.91
C SER A 24 -0.68 -18.78 -9.75
N GLN A 25 -1.41 -18.40 -8.70
CA GLN A 25 -1.56 -19.18 -7.46
C GLN A 25 -2.95 -19.85 -7.33
N SER A 26 -3.89 -19.49 -8.22
CA SER A 26 -5.31 -19.83 -8.12
C SER A 26 -5.88 -20.15 -9.49
N ALA A 27 -6.60 -21.28 -9.62
CA ALA A 27 -7.38 -21.59 -10.82
C ALA A 27 -8.83 -21.03 -10.76
N THR A 28 -9.08 -20.03 -9.91
CA THR A 28 -10.41 -19.46 -9.66
C THR A 28 -10.49 -18.00 -10.09
N ASP A 29 -11.36 -17.71 -11.06
CA ASP A 29 -11.71 -16.37 -11.54
C ASP A 29 -12.56 -15.61 -10.50
N THR A 30 -11.96 -15.16 -9.40
CA THR A 30 -12.64 -14.20 -8.51
C THR A 30 -12.43 -12.78 -9.02
N THR A 31 -13.53 -12.12 -9.38
CA THR A 31 -13.53 -10.68 -9.71
C THR A 31 -13.64 -9.80 -8.46
N ASP A 32 -13.93 -10.39 -7.31
CA ASP A 32 -13.95 -9.72 -6.02
C ASP A 32 -12.53 -9.61 -5.45
N ILE A 33 -12.05 -8.36 -5.34
CA ILE A 33 -10.71 -8.03 -4.84
C ILE A 33 -10.54 -8.41 -3.37
N ASP A 34 -11.60 -8.31 -2.56
CA ASP A 34 -11.51 -8.56 -1.12
C ASP A 34 -11.42 -10.07 -0.85
N ALA A 35 -12.20 -10.87 -1.59
CA ALA A 35 -12.08 -12.33 -1.59
C ALA A 35 -10.70 -12.79 -2.10
N GLY A 36 -10.22 -12.19 -3.19
CA GLY A 36 -8.89 -12.49 -3.74
C GLY A 36 -7.75 -12.17 -2.78
N LEU A 37 -7.84 -11.02 -2.08
CA LEU A 37 -6.86 -10.62 -1.05
C LEU A 37 -6.83 -11.61 0.10
N GLN A 38 -8.00 -12.00 0.61
CA GLN A 38 -8.10 -12.95 1.70
C GLN A 38 -7.54 -14.32 1.30
N GLN A 39 -7.88 -14.80 0.10
CA GLN A 39 -7.38 -16.06 -0.44
C GLN A 39 -5.85 -16.03 -0.56
N LEU A 40 -5.28 -15.00 -1.20
CA LEU A 40 -3.85 -14.92 -1.41
C LEU A 40 -3.09 -14.75 -0.09
N ALA A 41 -3.63 -13.98 0.86
CA ALA A 41 -3.04 -13.83 2.19
C ALA A 41 -3.00 -15.16 2.96
N HIS A 42 -4.09 -15.95 2.91
CA HIS A 42 -4.11 -17.29 3.48
C HIS A 42 -3.10 -18.23 2.83
N GLN A 43 -3.01 -18.22 1.50
CA GLN A 43 -2.10 -19.09 0.76
C GLN A 43 -0.63 -18.75 1.02
N GLN A 44 -0.29 -17.46 1.11
CA GLN A 44 1.08 -17.01 1.33
C GLN A 44 1.47 -16.92 2.81
N GLY A 45 0.50 -16.94 3.73
CA GLY A 45 0.74 -16.78 5.16
C GLY A 45 1.30 -15.39 5.52
N CYS A 46 0.95 -14.36 4.76
CA CYS A 46 1.47 -13.00 4.94
C CYS A 46 0.42 -11.94 4.60
N VAL A 47 0.72 -10.68 4.91
CA VAL A 47 -0.15 -9.56 4.53
C VAL A 47 -0.04 -9.31 3.03
N ILE A 48 -1.18 -9.18 2.36
CA ILE A 48 -1.25 -8.73 0.97
C ILE A 48 -1.75 -7.29 0.95
N ALA A 49 -1.01 -6.42 0.26
CA ALA A 49 -1.35 -5.02 0.06
C ALA A 49 -1.50 -4.74 -1.44
N CYS A 50 -2.74 -4.51 -1.90
CA CYS A 50 -3.04 -4.13 -3.28
C CYS A 50 -3.27 -2.62 -3.37
N THR A 51 -2.36 -1.91 -4.04
CA THR A 51 -2.41 -0.44 -4.14
C THR A 51 -3.17 0.06 -5.37
N GLY A 52 -3.87 1.18 -5.21
CA GLY A 52 -4.64 1.86 -6.25
C GLY A 52 -5.28 3.15 -5.73
N THR A 53 -6.41 3.54 -6.32
CA THR A 53 -7.21 4.69 -5.84
C THR A 53 -7.64 4.48 -4.39
N VAL A 54 -8.08 3.25 -4.07
CA VAL A 54 -8.23 2.77 -2.70
C VAL A 54 -7.22 1.64 -2.55
N ASP A 55 -6.32 1.78 -1.59
CA ASP A 55 -5.42 0.69 -1.24
C ASP A 55 -6.17 -0.29 -0.36
N ARG A 56 -6.04 -1.59 -0.63
CA ARG A 56 -6.70 -2.65 0.12
C ARG A 56 -5.67 -3.62 0.67
N LEU A 57 -5.86 -4.01 1.92
CA LEU A 57 -4.90 -4.77 2.71
C LEU A 57 -5.61 -5.95 3.37
N CYS A 58 -4.99 -7.13 3.41
CA CYS A 58 -5.54 -8.27 4.15
C CYS A 58 -4.44 -9.16 4.74
N ASP A 59 -4.64 -9.68 5.95
CA ASP A 59 -3.78 -10.70 6.59
C ASP A 59 -4.39 -12.12 6.56
N GLY A 60 -5.45 -12.30 5.77
CA GLY A 60 -6.27 -13.52 5.70
C GLY A 60 -7.47 -13.49 6.65
N ARG A 61 -7.51 -12.58 7.63
CA ARG A 61 -8.61 -12.52 8.62
C ARG A 61 -9.21 -11.13 8.74
N ARG A 62 -8.36 -10.12 8.80
CA ARG A 62 -8.68 -8.70 8.90
C ARG A 62 -8.42 -8.05 7.55
N GLN A 63 -9.20 -7.03 7.24
CA GLN A 63 -9.06 -6.23 6.03
C GLN A 63 -9.10 -4.75 6.36
N PHE A 64 -8.37 -3.95 5.59
CA PHE A 64 -8.44 -2.50 5.66
C PHE A 64 -8.51 -1.91 4.26
N ALA A 65 -9.24 -0.80 4.14
CA ALA A 65 -9.32 0.02 2.94
C ALA A 65 -8.85 1.45 3.25
N ILE A 66 -7.86 1.93 2.49
CA ILE A 66 -7.26 3.25 2.66
C ILE A 66 -7.53 4.07 1.40
N ALA A 67 -8.42 5.04 1.54
CA ALA A 67 -8.73 6.03 0.51
C ALA A 67 -7.81 7.25 0.63
N GLY A 68 -7.88 8.13 -0.38
CA GLY A 68 -7.07 9.36 -0.44
C GLY A 68 -5.85 9.22 -1.35
N GLY A 69 -4.95 10.19 -1.23
CA GLY A 69 -3.89 10.43 -2.22
C GLY A 69 -4.40 11.27 -3.39
N ASP A 70 -3.60 11.36 -4.44
CA ASP A 70 -3.91 12.13 -5.65
C ASP A 70 -3.55 11.34 -6.92
N PRO A 71 -4.33 11.41 -8.02
CA PRO A 71 -4.02 10.72 -9.26
C PRO A 71 -2.64 11.03 -9.85
N MET A 72 -2.06 12.21 -9.55
CA MET A 72 -0.72 12.59 -10.00
C MET A 72 0.38 11.71 -9.39
N LEU A 73 0.12 11.03 -8.27
CA LEU A 73 1.03 10.03 -7.69
C LEU A 73 1.34 8.90 -8.68
N ALA A 74 0.36 8.49 -9.50
CA ALA A 74 0.56 7.46 -10.53
C ALA A 74 1.43 7.95 -11.71
N ARG A 75 1.80 9.23 -11.76
CA ARG A 75 2.71 9.82 -12.75
C ARG A 75 4.15 9.90 -12.26
N MET A 76 4.41 9.53 -10.99
CA MET A 76 5.76 9.46 -10.43
C MET A 76 6.38 8.09 -10.65
N VAL A 77 7.51 8.03 -11.34
CA VAL A 77 8.32 6.82 -11.40
C VAL A 77 8.84 6.46 -10.01
N ALA A 78 9.00 5.16 -9.75
CA ALA A 78 9.54 4.61 -8.50
C ALA A 78 8.74 4.87 -7.21
N LEU A 79 7.54 5.48 -7.28
CA LEU A 79 6.70 5.68 -6.09
C LEU A 79 6.33 4.35 -5.42
N GLY A 80 6.05 3.31 -6.21
CA GLY A 80 5.77 1.97 -5.67
C GLY A 80 6.95 1.39 -4.87
N CYS A 81 8.18 1.59 -5.35
CA CYS A 81 9.39 1.16 -4.64
C CYS A 81 9.62 1.98 -3.37
N ALA A 82 9.42 3.30 -3.44
CA ALA A 82 9.51 4.18 -2.28
C ALA A 82 8.48 3.79 -1.20
N LEU A 83 7.25 3.45 -1.60
CA LEU A 83 6.24 2.94 -0.69
C LEU A 83 6.65 1.60 -0.06
N SER A 84 7.21 0.66 -0.82
CA SER A 84 7.73 -0.59 -0.24
C SER A 84 8.87 -0.34 0.77
N ALA A 85 9.75 0.65 0.51
CA ALA A 85 10.81 1.02 1.45
C ALA A 85 10.23 1.68 2.72
N LEU A 86 9.23 2.55 2.58
CA LEU A 86 8.52 3.14 3.71
C LEU A 86 7.83 2.05 4.54
N LEU A 87 7.14 1.12 3.89
CA LEU A 87 6.50 -0.03 4.53
C LEU A 87 7.51 -0.86 5.33
N ALA A 88 8.69 -1.13 4.79
CA ALA A 88 9.76 -1.83 5.51
C ALA A 88 10.22 -1.05 6.76
N ALA A 89 10.26 0.29 6.71
CA ALA A 89 10.59 1.11 7.88
C ALA A 89 9.51 1.01 8.97
N PHE A 90 8.23 0.98 8.61
CA PHE A 90 7.14 0.76 9.58
C PHE A 90 7.19 -0.65 10.17
N LEU A 91 7.43 -1.69 9.35
CA LEU A 91 7.58 -3.07 9.83
C LEU A 91 8.74 -3.25 10.82
N ALA A 92 9.75 -2.40 10.77
CA ALA A 92 10.88 -2.48 11.69
C ALA A 92 10.53 -2.07 13.13
N VAL A 93 9.41 -1.36 13.35
CA VAL A 93 9.03 -0.79 14.65
C VAL A 93 7.59 -1.12 15.08
N GLN A 94 6.82 -1.78 14.21
CA GLN A 94 5.44 -2.21 14.46
C GLN A 94 5.33 -3.72 14.30
N ASP A 95 5.00 -4.41 15.39
CA ASP A 95 4.96 -5.88 15.46
C ASP A 95 3.83 -6.50 14.63
N ASP A 96 2.72 -5.79 14.42
CA ASP A 96 1.60 -6.25 13.59
C ASP A 96 1.82 -5.83 12.12
N PRO A 97 2.13 -6.76 11.20
CA PRO A 97 2.43 -6.42 9.82
C PRO A 97 1.27 -5.77 9.08
N LEU A 98 0.03 -6.07 9.45
CA LEU A 98 -1.15 -5.47 8.82
C LEU A 98 -1.27 -4.00 9.24
N LEU A 99 -1.09 -3.71 10.53
CA LEU A 99 -1.10 -2.33 11.03
C LEU A 99 0.09 -1.53 10.50
N ALA A 100 1.29 -2.12 10.46
CA ALA A 100 2.48 -1.50 9.90
C ALA A 100 2.26 -1.10 8.42
N SER A 101 1.71 -2.02 7.64
CA SER A 101 1.36 -1.78 6.23
C SER A 101 0.33 -0.67 6.12
N ALA A 102 -0.76 -0.73 6.91
CA ALA A 102 -1.79 0.29 6.88
C ALA A 102 -1.25 1.69 7.20
N GLN A 103 -0.39 1.81 8.22
CA GLN A 103 0.23 3.07 8.61
C GLN A 103 1.13 3.63 7.50
N ALA A 104 1.94 2.78 6.85
CA ALA A 104 2.81 3.20 5.75
C ALA A 104 2.02 3.68 4.52
N LEU A 105 0.97 2.95 4.14
CA LEU A 105 0.11 3.33 3.01
C LEU A 105 -0.66 4.61 3.29
N LEU A 106 -1.18 4.75 4.52
CA LEU A 106 -1.83 5.98 4.97
C LEU A 106 -0.86 7.17 4.91
N ALA A 107 0.35 7.02 5.46
CA ALA A 107 1.37 8.07 5.42
C ALA A 107 1.69 8.52 3.99
N MET A 108 1.89 7.58 3.08
CA MET A 108 2.17 7.88 1.68
C MET A 108 0.98 8.59 1.00
N LYS A 109 -0.26 8.14 1.22
CA LYS A 109 -1.45 8.79 0.66
C LYS A 109 -1.65 10.19 1.23
N THR A 110 -1.52 10.37 2.54
CA THR A 110 -1.64 11.69 3.20
C THR A 110 -0.59 12.66 2.67
N ALA A 111 0.68 12.26 2.66
CA ALA A 111 1.77 13.09 2.14
C ALA A 111 1.58 13.40 0.65
N GLY A 112 1.21 12.39 -0.14
CA GLY A 112 0.95 12.53 -1.57
C GLY A 112 -0.18 13.50 -1.89
N GLN A 113 -1.28 13.44 -1.14
CA GLN A 113 -2.42 14.34 -1.31
C GLN A 113 -2.05 15.80 -0.97
N GLN A 114 -1.30 16.00 0.11
CA GLN A 114 -0.86 17.34 0.54
C GLN A 114 0.18 17.93 -0.41
N ALA A 115 1.10 17.10 -0.90
CA ALA A 115 2.10 17.49 -1.88
C ALA A 115 1.44 17.85 -3.21
N ALA A 116 0.44 17.09 -3.66
CA ALA A 116 -0.28 17.34 -4.90
C ALA A 116 -1.03 18.67 -4.90
N ALA A 117 -1.63 19.06 -3.76
CA ALA A 117 -2.32 20.35 -3.62
C ALA A 117 -1.42 21.57 -3.91
N GLN A 118 -0.09 21.39 -3.86
CA GLN A 118 0.90 22.45 -4.06
C GLN A 118 1.85 22.18 -5.26
N SER A 119 1.55 21.16 -6.06
CA SER A 119 2.41 20.71 -7.16
C SER A 119 1.76 21.01 -8.51
N PRO A 120 2.37 21.85 -9.37
CA PRO A 120 1.86 22.06 -10.73
C PRO A 120 2.13 20.89 -11.68
N GLY A 121 2.97 19.93 -11.28
CA GLY A 121 3.29 18.75 -12.08
C GLY A 121 4.11 17.70 -11.33
N PRO A 122 4.32 16.51 -11.93
CA PRO A 122 4.88 15.34 -11.25
C PRO A 122 6.35 15.51 -10.82
N GLY A 123 7.13 16.34 -11.51
CA GLY A 123 8.50 16.64 -11.10
C GLY A 123 8.57 17.38 -9.76
N THR A 124 7.67 18.34 -9.55
CA THR A 124 7.55 19.08 -8.27
C THR A 124 6.92 18.21 -7.19
N LEU A 125 5.95 17.36 -7.58
CA LEU A 125 5.31 16.42 -6.67
C LEU A 125 6.34 15.52 -5.99
N ALA A 126 7.31 14.98 -6.74
CA ALA A 126 8.29 14.06 -6.20
C ALA A 126 9.08 14.64 -5.01
N VAL A 127 9.54 15.88 -5.13
CA VAL A 127 10.26 16.56 -4.05
C VAL A 127 9.32 16.88 -2.89
N ARG A 128 8.12 17.39 -3.18
CA ARG A 128 7.15 17.74 -2.13
C ARG A 128 6.65 16.54 -1.35
N VAL A 129 6.51 15.36 -1.96
CA VAL A 129 6.17 14.13 -1.22
C VAL A 129 7.21 13.84 -0.14
N LEU A 130 8.50 14.06 -0.42
CA LEU A 130 9.57 13.89 0.56
C LEU A 130 9.43 14.90 1.71
N ASP A 131 9.16 16.17 1.39
CA ASP A 131 8.96 17.22 2.39
C ASP A 131 7.72 16.97 3.27
N GLU A 132 6.61 16.51 2.66
CA GLU A 132 5.40 16.17 3.37
C GLU A 132 5.56 14.92 4.24
N LEU A 133 6.33 13.93 3.80
CA LEU A 133 6.70 12.77 4.64
C LEU A 133 7.59 13.19 5.82
N TYR A 134 8.54 14.09 5.62
CA TYR A 134 9.42 14.60 6.67
C TYR A 134 8.66 15.39 7.74
N THR A 135 7.68 16.18 7.33
CA THR A 135 6.86 17.02 8.23
C THR A 135 5.57 16.34 8.70
N LEU A 136 5.41 15.03 8.42
CA LEU A 136 4.23 14.29 8.80
C LEU A 136 4.17 14.12 10.32
N THR A 137 3.00 14.37 10.90
CA THR A 137 2.75 14.18 12.33
C THR A 137 1.60 13.20 12.56
N PRO A 138 1.50 12.59 13.74
CA PRO A 138 0.37 11.72 14.08
C PRO A 138 -0.99 12.40 13.87
N GLU A 139 -1.10 13.69 14.19
CA GLU A 139 -2.34 14.46 14.04
C GLU A 139 -2.76 14.57 12.57
N ARG A 140 -1.79 14.78 11.67
CA ARG A 140 -2.03 14.86 10.22
C ARG A 140 -2.45 13.51 9.63
N LEU A 141 -1.92 12.41 10.18
CA LEU A 141 -2.32 11.04 9.82
C LEU A 141 -3.75 10.74 10.25
N LEU A 142 -4.12 11.07 11.49
CA LEU A 142 -5.45 10.80 12.05
C LEU A 142 -6.58 11.59 11.38
N ALA A 143 -6.26 12.72 10.74
CA ALA A 143 -7.22 13.48 9.93
C ALA A 143 -7.60 12.78 8.61
N THR A 144 -6.87 11.73 8.21
CA THR A 144 -7.12 10.97 6.97
C THR A 144 -8.01 9.76 7.26
N GLN A 145 -9.05 9.55 6.46
CA GLN A 145 -10.05 8.49 6.69
C GLN A 145 -9.50 7.09 6.38
N VAL A 146 -9.59 6.19 7.35
CA VAL A 146 -9.37 4.74 7.19
C VAL A 146 -10.71 4.02 7.38
N GLN A 147 -11.06 3.13 6.46
CA GLN A 147 -12.22 2.25 6.61
C GLN A 147 -11.73 0.84 6.97
N ALA A 148 -12.28 0.29 8.04
CA ALA A 148 -12.02 -1.07 8.53
C ALA A 148 -13.19 -2.00 8.24
#